data_AF-A0A954EXU7-F1
#
_entry.id   AF-A0A954EXU7-F1
#
_cell.length_a   1.000
_cell.length_b   1.000
_cell.length_c   1.000
_cell.angle_alpha   90.00
_cell.angle_beta   90.00
_cell.angle_gamma   90.00
#
_symmetry.space_group_name_H-M   'P 1'
#
loop_
_entity.id
_entity.type
_entity.pdbx_description
1 polymer ?
#
loop_
_entity_poly.entity_id
_entity_poly.type
_entity_poly.pdbx_seq_one_letter_code
_entity_poly.pdbx_strand_id
1 'polypeptide(L)'
;MLEDVTYSQVQAHRRRSETRKALGTVTHRWHSGSRTFLGGIVTGLFGSLASIPMVTRILFPRATAQWRKLFGQFIQPPPLTDLHLLRLDDPPQPEFGHYGYTTGEMANIVERILRDIGLTSKFSRIIIFTGHGSSSLNNPHESAYNCGACSGGRGGPNARAFCRMANDPKVRRMLWERGLEIPDETIFVGAYHNTCDDSVTFSDLDRIPMTHIRDFDRVSDVIAEACQRDAHERCRRFESADVSITPVDALHHVESRSEDLSQARPEYNHATNALCIVGRRQRTQGLFLDRRAFLTSYDPHQDDEEHSILLRILQAAVPVCAGISLEYYFSTVDVTGYGCGSKLPHNITSLLGVMEGATSDLRPGLSAQMVEIHEPMRILFIIEATAETMHSIMDRSDVISRLIKNEWVQLALQDPDSSKILLFTNGEFRPYEPETHEVPVVSSSKDWYRGWRHHLGFATISPTAMTASPTRPVETESAETNPAESQGARS
;
A
#
# COMPACT_ATOMS: atom_id res chain seq x y z
N MET A 1 -7.03 20.70 -4.35
CA MET A 1 -8.04 19.90 -5.07
C MET A 1 -9.35 20.07 -4.34
N LEU A 2 -10.40 20.47 -5.04
CA LEU A 2 -11.74 20.62 -4.47
C LEU A 2 -12.63 19.53 -5.07
N GLU A 3 -13.41 18.88 -4.23
CA GLU A 3 -14.35 17.84 -4.64
C GLU A 3 -15.75 18.32 -4.26
N ASP A 4 -16.58 18.55 -5.26
CA ASP A 4 -17.94 19.03 -5.08
C ASP A 4 -18.94 17.98 -5.54
N VAL A 5 -20.14 17.98 -4.95
CA VAL A 5 -21.21 17.11 -5.44
C VAL A 5 -21.66 17.63 -6.81
N THR A 6 -21.77 16.74 -7.80
CA THR A 6 -22.30 17.06 -9.12
C THR A 6 -23.60 17.86 -9.02
N TYR A 7 -23.77 18.86 -9.89
CA TYR A 7 -24.87 19.83 -9.78
C TYR A 7 -26.26 19.17 -9.68
N SER A 8 -26.47 18.07 -10.41
CA SER A 8 -27.70 17.26 -10.39
C SER A 8 -28.01 16.64 -9.01
N GLN A 9 -27.01 16.50 -8.15
CA GLN A 9 -27.11 15.90 -6.82
C GLN A 9 -27.03 16.94 -5.67
N VAL A 10 -26.88 18.24 -5.97
CA VAL A 10 -26.74 19.31 -4.98
C VAL A 10 -27.98 19.47 -4.10
N GLN A 11 -29.19 19.44 -4.68
CA GLN A 11 -30.43 19.54 -3.89
C GLN A 11 -30.60 18.35 -2.93
N ALA A 12 -30.30 17.14 -3.40
CA ALA A 12 -30.27 15.95 -2.55
C ALA A 12 -29.18 16.06 -1.47
N HIS A 13 -28.00 16.60 -1.79
CA HIS A 13 -26.93 16.85 -0.81
C HIS A 13 -27.32 17.87 0.26
N ARG A 14 -27.98 18.96 -0.12
CA ARG A 14 -28.45 20.00 0.81
C ARG A 14 -29.48 19.44 1.78
N ARG A 15 -30.52 18.74 1.28
CA ARG A 15 -31.50 18.03 2.11
C ARG A 15 -30.82 17.06 3.08
N ARG A 16 -29.83 16.28 2.62
CA ARG A 16 -29.02 15.35 3.43
C ARG A 16 -28.20 16.04 4.52
N SER A 17 -27.57 17.18 4.21
CA SER A 17 -26.79 17.97 5.18
C SER A 17 -27.69 18.49 6.31
N GLU A 18 -28.89 18.96 5.95
CA GLU A 18 -29.91 19.40 6.89
C GLU A 18 -30.43 18.22 7.75
N THR A 19 -30.65 17.04 7.16
CA THR A 19 -31.04 15.84 7.93
C THR A 19 -29.95 15.38 8.88
N ARG A 20 -28.67 15.40 8.45
CA ARG A 20 -27.53 15.05 9.32
C ARG A 20 -27.36 16.03 10.48
N LYS A 21 -27.52 17.33 10.24
CA LYS A 21 -27.52 18.34 11.31
C LYS A 21 -28.65 18.09 12.29
N ALA A 22 -29.85 17.77 11.81
CA ALA A 22 -31.00 17.44 12.65
C ALA A 22 -30.76 16.16 13.49
N LEU A 23 -30.32 15.07 12.86
CA LEU A 23 -29.95 13.81 13.53
C LEU A 23 -28.85 14.02 14.56
N GLY A 24 -27.77 14.72 14.20
CA GLY A 24 -26.66 15.04 15.11
C GLY A 24 -27.10 15.88 16.31
N THR A 25 -28.01 16.82 16.10
CA THR A 25 -28.60 17.62 17.18
C THR A 25 -29.47 16.75 18.11
N VAL A 26 -30.22 15.79 17.54
CA VAL A 26 -31.03 14.83 18.30
C VAL A 26 -30.16 13.86 19.10
N THR A 27 -29.11 13.27 18.51
CA THR A 27 -28.17 12.40 19.24
C THR A 27 -27.39 13.16 20.30
N HIS A 28 -26.96 14.39 20.04
CA HIS A 28 -26.32 15.22 21.05
C HIS A 28 -27.26 15.50 22.24
N ARG A 29 -28.52 15.86 21.96
CA ARG A 29 -29.55 16.05 23.00
C ARG A 29 -29.87 14.77 23.76
N TRP A 30 -29.89 13.62 23.08
CA TRP A 30 -30.05 12.31 23.71
C TRP A 30 -28.87 11.97 24.62
N HIS A 31 -27.64 12.21 24.17
CA HIS A 31 -26.42 11.92 24.93
C HIS A 31 -26.22 12.86 26.14
N SER A 32 -26.72 14.09 26.06
CA SER A 32 -26.75 15.01 27.20
C SER A 32 -27.93 14.73 28.14
N GLY A 33 -29.08 14.31 27.61
CA GLY A 33 -30.26 13.90 28.38
C GLY A 33 -30.13 12.54 29.08
N SER A 34 -29.32 11.61 28.55
CA SER A 34 -29.05 10.30 29.16
C SER A 34 -28.32 10.38 30.50
N ARG A 35 -27.72 11.54 30.81
CA ARG A 35 -27.07 11.85 32.10
C ARG A 35 -28.04 12.31 33.19
N THR A 36 -29.34 12.37 32.90
CA THR A 36 -30.40 12.68 33.89
C THR A 36 -30.98 11.40 34.51
N PHE A 37 -31.63 11.48 35.67
CA PHE A 37 -32.19 10.31 36.36
C PHE A 37 -33.21 9.50 35.52
N LEU A 38 -34.16 10.19 34.86
CA LEU A 38 -35.12 9.59 33.92
C LEU A 38 -34.44 9.12 32.63
N GLY A 39 -33.47 9.88 32.12
CA GLY A 39 -32.66 9.48 30.98
C GLY A 39 -31.84 8.21 31.24
N GLY A 40 -31.37 8.01 32.47
CA GLY A 40 -30.66 6.81 32.91
C GLY A 40 -31.54 5.55 32.91
N ILE A 41 -32.81 5.66 33.32
CA ILE A 41 -33.77 4.53 33.29
C ILE A 41 -34.08 4.13 31.85
N VAL A 42 -34.35 5.10 30.98
CA VAL A 42 -34.60 4.85 29.55
C VAL A 42 -33.34 4.29 28.86
N THR A 43 -32.16 4.83 29.17
CA THR A 43 -30.88 4.32 28.66
C THR A 43 -30.57 2.92 29.19
N GLY A 44 -30.97 2.58 30.42
CA GLY A 44 -30.83 1.21 30.95
C GLY A 44 -31.72 0.19 30.21
N LEU A 45 -32.96 0.55 29.91
CA LEU A 45 -33.93 -0.31 29.22
C LEU A 45 -33.64 -0.47 27.72
N PHE A 46 -33.22 0.59 27.04
CA PHE A 46 -32.89 0.55 25.61
C PHE A 46 -31.40 0.28 25.34
N GLY A 47 -30.52 0.51 26.32
CA GLY A 47 -29.09 0.23 26.22
C GLY A 47 -28.77 -1.25 26.17
N SER A 48 -29.59 -2.11 26.81
CA SER A 48 -29.52 -3.57 26.62
C SER A 48 -29.88 -4.00 25.20
N LEU A 49 -30.67 -3.23 24.46
CA LEU A 49 -30.89 -3.48 23.03
C LEU A 49 -29.68 -3.03 22.20
N ALA A 50 -28.93 -2.01 22.66
CA ALA A 50 -27.68 -1.58 22.03
C ALA A 50 -26.52 -2.58 22.24
N SER A 51 -26.61 -3.49 23.23
CA SER A 51 -25.62 -4.55 23.39
C SER A 51 -25.73 -5.62 22.30
N ILE A 52 -26.90 -5.81 21.68
CA ILE A 52 -27.06 -6.77 20.57
C ILE A 52 -26.17 -6.40 19.37
N PRO A 53 -26.26 -5.17 18.79
CA PRO A 53 -25.33 -4.73 17.75
C PRO A 53 -23.85 -4.80 18.15
N MET A 54 -23.53 -4.56 19.43
CA MET A 54 -22.16 -4.62 19.94
C MET A 54 -21.63 -6.06 19.96
N VAL A 55 -22.42 -7.00 20.50
CA VAL A 55 -22.09 -8.43 20.53
C VAL A 55 -22.00 -8.99 19.11
N THR A 56 -22.94 -8.63 18.22
CA THR A 56 -22.88 -9.08 16.82
C THR A 56 -21.67 -8.51 16.09
N ARG A 57 -21.23 -7.29 16.41
CA ARG A 57 -20.01 -6.70 15.84
C ARG A 57 -18.75 -7.45 16.27
N ILE A 58 -18.72 -7.96 17.49
CA ILE A 58 -17.59 -8.75 18.02
C ILE A 58 -17.59 -10.16 17.42
N LEU A 59 -18.75 -10.84 17.39
CA LEU A 59 -18.84 -12.23 16.92
C LEU A 59 -18.85 -12.36 15.40
N PHE A 60 -19.37 -11.36 14.69
CA PHE A 60 -19.55 -11.38 13.22
C PHE A 60 -19.15 -10.02 12.60
N PRO A 61 -17.86 -9.64 12.66
CA PRO A 61 -17.37 -8.33 12.23
C PRO A 61 -17.66 -8.06 10.74
N ARG A 62 -17.29 -8.99 9.85
CA ARG A 62 -17.54 -8.89 8.40
C ARG A 62 -19.02 -8.72 8.08
N ALA A 63 -19.88 -9.59 8.61
CA ALA A 63 -21.32 -9.51 8.34
C ALA A 63 -21.87 -8.17 8.83
N THR A 64 -21.51 -7.74 10.04
CA THR A 64 -21.93 -6.44 10.59
C THR A 64 -21.47 -5.28 9.70
N ALA A 65 -20.25 -5.33 9.15
CA ALA A 65 -19.74 -4.31 8.24
C ALA A 65 -20.49 -4.30 6.90
N GLN A 66 -20.73 -5.46 6.30
CA GLN A 66 -21.50 -5.58 5.05
C GLN A 66 -22.93 -5.07 5.21
N TRP A 67 -23.62 -5.43 6.31
CA TRP A 67 -24.95 -4.92 6.62
C TRP A 67 -24.95 -3.40 6.79
N ARG A 68 -23.95 -2.85 7.50
CA ARG A 68 -23.79 -1.41 7.66
C ARG A 68 -23.54 -0.70 6.34
N LYS A 69 -22.74 -1.29 5.45
CA LYS A 69 -22.47 -0.76 4.11
C LYS A 69 -23.73 -0.78 3.24
N LEU A 70 -24.49 -1.87 3.25
CA LEU A 70 -25.74 -2.01 2.51
C LEU A 70 -26.81 -1.02 2.99
N PHE A 71 -27.07 -0.96 4.29
CA PHE A 71 -27.98 0.01 4.89
C PHE A 71 -27.49 1.44 4.66
N GLY A 72 -26.18 1.67 4.77
CA GLY A 72 -25.54 2.94 4.47
C GLY A 72 -25.78 3.38 3.03
N GLN A 73 -25.60 2.49 2.05
CA GLN A 73 -25.85 2.79 0.63
C GLN A 73 -27.33 3.04 0.34
N PHE A 74 -28.24 2.31 1.01
CA PHE A 74 -29.68 2.50 0.84
C PHE A 74 -30.18 3.81 1.47
N ILE A 75 -29.68 4.17 2.65
CA ILE A 75 -30.07 5.38 3.38
C ILE A 75 -29.30 6.61 2.85
N GLN A 76 -28.08 6.41 2.36
CA GLN A 76 -27.14 7.44 1.89
C GLN A 76 -26.38 6.95 0.65
N PRO A 77 -27.00 6.97 -0.55
CA PRO A 77 -26.27 6.68 -1.78
C PRO A 77 -25.10 7.68 -1.90
N PRO A 78 -23.88 7.19 -2.19
CA PRO A 78 -22.70 8.06 -2.28
C PRO A 78 -22.96 9.13 -3.34
N PRO A 79 -22.74 10.42 -3.03
CA PRO A 79 -22.95 11.47 -4.02
C PRO A 79 -21.97 11.26 -5.18
N LEU A 80 -22.47 11.37 -6.42
CA LEU A 80 -21.60 11.60 -7.57
C LEU A 80 -20.90 12.93 -7.33
N THR A 81 -19.59 12.88 -7.14
CA THR A 81 -18.73 14.04 -6.95
C THR A 81 -17.97 14.36 -8.22
N ASP A 82 -17.74 15.64 -8.49
CA ASP A 82 -16.86 16.09 -9.53
C ASP A 82 -15.58 16.70 -8.92
N LEU A 83 -14.47 16.38 -9.55
CA LEU A 83 -13.15 16.78 -9.08
C LEU A 83 -12.70 18.03 -9.81
N HIS A 84 -12.66 19.16 -9.10
CA HIS A 84 -12.16 20.42 -9.64
C HIS A 84 -10.64 20.48 -9.51
N LEU A 85 -9.98 20.23 -10.65
CA LEU A 85 -8.51 20.25 -10.78
C LEU A 85 -7.99 21.50 -11.47
N LEU A 86 -8.75 22.10 -12.38
CA LEU A 86 -8.26 23.20 -13.20
C LEU A 86 -8.19 24.49 -12.40
N ARG A 87 -6.99 25.09 -12.35
CA ARG A 87 -6.74 26.46 -11.92
C ARG A 87 -6.53 27.32 -13.17
N LEU A 88 -7.37 28.35 -13.35
CA LEU A 88 -7.30 29.26 -14.49
C LEU A 88 -6.31 30.42 -14.28
N ASP A 89 -6.21 30.91 -13.04
CA ASP A 89 -5.38 32.06 -12.69
C ASP A 89 -4.07 31.63 -11.99
N ASP A 90 -3.00 32.38 -12.22
CA ASP A 90 -1.70 32.22 -11.57
C ASP A 90 -1.29 33.56 -10.91
N PRO A 91 -0.66 33.60 -9.71
CA PRO A 91 -0.19 32.49 -8.85
C PRO A 91 -1.32 31.75 -8.11
N PRO A 92 -1.06 30.59 -7.46
CA PRO A 92 -2.02 29.98 -6.54
C PRO A 92 -2.37 30.95 -5.42
N GLN A 93 -3.66 31.20 -5.23
CA GLN A 93 -4.17 32.07 -4.17
C GLN A 93 -4.90 31.25 -3.10
N PRO A 94 -4.88 31.68 -1.83
CA PRO A 94 -5.58 30.97 -0.75
C PRO A 94 -7.12 31.06 -0.83
N GLU A 95 -7.67 31.80 -1.78
CA GLU A 95 -9.11 31.97 -1.99
C GLU A 95 -9.77 30.76 -2.70
N PHE A 96 -11.05 30.52 -2.39
CA PHE A 96 -11.85 29.46 -3.02
C PHE A 96 -11.92 29.66 -4.54
N GLY A 97 -11.53 28.64 -5.32
CA GLY A 97 -11.45 28.71 -6.79
C GLY A 97 -10.03 28.81 -7.35
N HIS A 98 -9.04 29.08 -6.52
CA HIS A 98 -7.62 29.18 -6.91
C HIS A 98 -6.78 27.95 -6.49
N TYR A 99 -7.45 26.88 -6.04
CA TYR A 99 -6.83 25.58 -5.72
C TYR A 99 -6.87 24.66 -6.95
N GLY A 100 -5.73 24.09 -7.33
CA GLY A 100 -5.65 23.18 -8.47
C GLY A 100 -4.35 23.35 -9.26
N TYR A 101 -4.38 22.89 -10.50
CA TYR A 101 -3.28 22.87 -11.44
C TYR A 101 -3.68 23.59 -12.73
N THR A 102 -2.74 24.34 -13.30
CA THR A 102 -2.86 24.81 -14.68
C THR A 102 -2.79 23.62 -15.65
N THR A 103 -3.28 23.77 -16.88
CA THR A 103 -3.16 22.73 -17.92
C THR A 103 -1.70 22.32 -18.15
N GLY A 104 -0.77 23.28 -18.09
CA GLY A 104 0.66 23.01 -18.22
C GLY A 104 1.21 22.18 -17.07
N GLU A 105 0.83 22.49 -15.82
CA GLU A 105 1.20 21.69 -14.64
C GLU A 105 0.63 20.26 -14.74
N MET A 106 -0.64 20.13 -15.15
CA MET A 106 -1.26 18.81 -15.37
C MET A 106 -0.52 17.99 -16.44
N ALA A 107 -0.18 18.62 -17.57
CA ALA A 107 0.60 17.96 -18.62
C ALA A 107 1.99 17.53 -18.12
N ASN A 108 2.68 18.37 -17.34
CA ASN A 108 3.97 18.03 -16.75
C ASN A 108 3.86 16.83 -15.79
N ILE A 109 2.80 16.74 -14.98
CA ILE A 109 2.56 15.61 -14.07
C ILE A 109 2.35 14.32 -14.86
N VAL A 110 1.47 14.34 -15.87
CA VAL A 110 1.16 13.17 -16.68
C VAL A 110 2.38 12.69 -17.46
N GLU A 111 3.06 13.61 -18.13
CA GLU A 111 4.29 13.32 -18.88
C GLU A 111 5.36 12.69 -17.99
N ARG A 112 5.64 13.32 -16.85
CA ARG A 112 6.66 12.86 -15.91
C ARG A 112 6.40 11.44 -15.47
N ILE A 113 5.19 11.13 -14.99
CA ILE A 113 4.86 9.79 -14.49
C ILE A 113 4.96 8.75 -15.61
N LEU A 114 4.44 9.04 -16.80
CA LEU A 114 4.47 8.09 -17.92
C LEU A 114 5.89 7.81 -18.42
N ARG A 115 6.73 8.83 -18.53
CA ARG A 115 8.14 8.68 -18.91
C ARG A 115 8.94 7.96 -17.82
N ASP A 116 8.72 8.31 -16.55
CA ASP A 116 9.46 7.70 -15.42
C ASP A 116 9.25 6.18 -15.38
N ILE A 117 8.02 5.69 -15.61
CA ILE A 117 7.72 4.26 -15.61
C ILE A 117 8.00 3.55 -16.95
N GLY A 118 8.45 4.29 -17.98
CA GLY A 118 8.71 3.77 -19.32
C GLY A 118 7.46 3.50 -20.19
N LEU A 119 6.28 4.01 -19.81
CA LEU A 119 5.03 3.88 -20.57
C LEU A 119 4.87 5.03 -21.56
N THR A 120 5.68 5.00 -22.62
CA THR A 120 5.71 6.05 -23.66
C THR A 120 5.11 5.61 -24.99
N SER A 121 4.84 4.31 -25.14
CA SER A 121 4.23 3.71 -26.34
C SER A 121 3.47 2.44 -25.96
N LYS A 122 2.77 1.83 -26.95
CA LYS A 122 2.01 0.57 -26.77
C LYS A 122 0.97 0.65 -25.65
N PHE A 123 0.27 1.79 -25.58
CA PHE A 123 -0.82 2.00 -24.62
C PHE A 123 -1.93 0.95 -24.81
N SER A 124 -2.44 0.43 -23.71
CA SER A 124 -3.64 -0.40 -23.69
C SER A 124 -4.90 0.46 -23.78
N ARG A 125 -6.01 -0.11 -24.27
CA ARG A 125 -7.31 0.58 -24.33
C ARG A 125 -7.80 1.07 -22.95
N ILE A 126 -7.46 0.35 -21.89
CA ILE A 126 -7.73 0.75 -20.50
C ILE A 126 -6.43 0.68 -19.70
N ILE A 127 -6.15 1.73 -18.94
CA ILE A 127 -5.07 1.79 -17.96
C ILE A 127 -5.67 2.06 -16.59
N ILE A 128 -5.43 1.14 -15.64
CA ILE A 128 -5.81 1.36 -14.25
C ILE A 128 -4.65 2.01 -13.53
N PHE A 129 -4.87 3.21 -13.00
CA PHE A 129 -3.91 3.87 -12.11
C PHE A 129 -4.41 3.70 -10.68
N THR A 130 -3.69 2.94 -9.87
CA THR A 130 -4.16 2.53 -8.53
C THR A 130 -3.38 3.25 -7.45
N GLY A 131 -4.09 3.99 -6.60
CA GLY A 131 -3.57 4.44 -5.31
C GLY A 131 -3.87 3.40 -4.24
N HIS A 132 -3.09 3.37 -3.17
CA HIS A 132 -3.28 2.43 -2.07
C HIS A 132 -3.55 3.14 -0.74
N GLY A 133 -4.01 2.38 0.24
CA GLY A 133 -4.04 2.77 1.65
C GLY A 133 -4.58 1.62 2.47
N SER A 134 -4.67 1.80 3.77
CA SER A 134 -5.13 0.78 4.70
C SER A 134 -6.29 1.29 5.54
N SER A 135 -7.30 0.45 5.74
CA SER A 135 -8.41 0.72 6.67
C SER A 135 -8.52 -0.41 7.67
N SER A 136 -8.43 -0.07 8.95
CA SER A 136 -8.69 -0.98 10.06
C SER A 136 -9.35 -0.22 11.20
N LEU A 137 -10.16 -0.93 11.99
CA LEU A 137 -10.77 -0.36 13.17
C LEU A 137 -9.79 -0.34 14.37
N ASN A 138 -9.99 0.63 15.27
CA ASN A 138 -9.24 0.74 16.53
C ASN A 138 -7.72 0.71 16.33
N ASN A 139 -7.22 1.57 15.43
CA ASN A 139 -5.81 1.59 15.08
C ASN A 139 -5.14 2.93 15.41
N PRO A 140 -4.54 3.07 16.62
CA PRO A 140 -3.70 4.20 16.99
C PRO A 140 -2.57 4.51 15.99
N HIS A 141 -2.19 3.52 15.19
CA HIS A 141 -1.10 3.58 14.21
C HIS A 141 -1.62 3.63 12.77
N GLU A 142 -2.86 4.07 12.53
CA GLU A 142 -3.46 4.09 11.17
C GLU A 142 -2.52 4.69 10.11
N SER A 143 -1.83 5.79 10.43
CA SER A 143 -0.87 6.43 9.53
C SER A 143 0.31 5.52 9.16
N ALA A 144 0.79 4.68 10.09
CA ALA A 144 1.88 3.74 9.85
C ALA A 144 1.49 2.63 8.86
N TYR A 145 0.21 2.26 8.78
CA TYR A 145 -0.32 1.30 7.79
C TYR A 145 -0.59 1.93 6.42
N ASN A 146 -0.49 3.26 6.31
CA ASN A 146 -0.64 3.98 5.05
C ASN A 146 0.73 4.33 4.46
N CYS A 147 0.74 4.99 3.30
CA CYS A 147 1.97 5.26 2.59
C CYS A 147 2.91 6.18 3.39
N GLY A 148 4.07 5.66 3.81
CA GLY A 148 5.10 6.47 4.47
C GLY A 148 5.61 7.62 3.60
N ALA A 149 5.71 7.41 2.29
CA ALA A 149 6.08 8.46 1.33
C ALA A 149 5.02 9.56 1.17
N CYS A 150 3.78 9.31 1.62
CA CYS A 150 2.69 10.29 1.65
C CYS A 150 2.35 10.73 3.08
N SER A 151 3.28 10.57 4.03
CA SER A 151 3.08 10.93 5.44
C SER A 151 1.84 10.27 6.06
N GLY A 152 1.57 9.01 5.71
CA GLY A 152 0.39 8.27 6.16
C GLY A 152 -0.90 8.59 5.41
N GLY A 153 -0.81 9.32 4.29
CA GLY A 153 -1.94 9.60 3.41
C GLY A 153 -2.40 8.41 2.56
N ARG A 154 -3.65 8.49 2.08
CA ARG A 154 -4.26 7.51 1.16
C ARG A 154 -4.09 7.98 -0.29
N GLY A 155 -3.71 7.06 -1.18
CA GLY A 155 -3.40 7.37 -2.58
C GLY A 155 -4.59 7.49 -3.53
N GLY A 156 -5.80 7.09 -3.10
CA GLY A 156 -7.00 7.07 -3.96
C GLY A 156 -7.31 8.40 -4.65
N PRO A 157 -7.36 9.54 -3.92
CA PRO A 157 -7.58 10.85 -4.52
C PRO A 157 -6.53 11.23 -5.57
N ASN A 158 -5.25 10.92 -5.33
CA ASN A 158 -4.16 11.18 -6.28
C ASN A 158 -4.32 10.35 -7.56
N ALA A 159 -4.74 9.09 -7.42
CA ALA A 159 -4.99 8.21 -8.56
C ALA A 159 -6.15 8.70 -9.43
N ARG A 160 -7.26 9.11 -8.79
CA ARG A 160 -8.39 9.74 -9.49
C ARG A 160 -7.96 11.03 -10.20
N ALA A 161 -7.17 11.87 -9.53
CA ALA A 161 -6.65 13.12 -10.07
C ALA A 161 -5.82 12.89 -11.34
N PHE A 162 -4.85 11.99 -11.25
CA PHE A 162 -3.98 11.63 -12.38
C PHE A 162 -4.79 11.17 -13.58
N CYS A 163 -5.78 10.29 -13.37
CA CYS A 163 -6.62 9.79 -14.46
C CYS A 163 -7.47 10.90 -15.09
N ARG A 164 -7.99 11.84 -14.29
CA ARG A 164 -8.70 13.02 -14.80
C ARG A 164 -7.78 13.90 -15.65
N MET A 165 -6.53 14.11 -15.22
CA MET A 165 -5.53 14.86 -16.01
C MET A 165 -5.18 14.13 -17.31
N ALA A 166 -4.90 12.83 -17.25
CA ALA A 166 -4.49 12.02 -18.40
C ALA A 166 -5.61 11.82 -19.43
N ASN A 167 -6.87 11.95 -19.02
CA ASN A 167 -8.03 11.92 -19.92
C ASN A 167 -8.45 13.30 -20.45
N ASP A 168 -7.84 14.41 -19.99
CA ASP A 168 -8.19 15.74 -20.46
C ASP A 168 -7.67 15.98 -21.90
N PRO A 169 -8.53 16.32 -22.88
CA PRO A 169 -8.10 16.53 -24.26
C PRO A 169 -7.07 17.64 -24.45
N LYS A 170 -7.07 18.68 -23.60
CA LYS A 170 -6.09 19.77 -23.65
C LYS A 170 -4.73 19.28 -23.18
N VAL A 171 -4.70 18.48 -22.10
CA VAL A 171 -3.47 17.83 -21.62
C VAL A 171 -2.92 16.90 -22.71
N ARG A 172 -3.76 16.03 -23.29
CA ARG A 172 -3.33 15.11 -24.37
C ARG A 172 -2.75 15.84 -25.58
N ARG A 173 -3.32 16.98 -25.98
CA ARG A 173 -2.76 17.80 -27.05
C ARG A 173 -1.36 18.30 -26.73
N MET A 174 -1.15 18.81 -25.51
CA MET A 174 0.19 19.26 -25.08
C MET A 174 1.19 18.10 -25.02
N LEU A 175 0.77 16.91 -24.59
CA LEU A 175 1.63 15.72 -24.58
C LEU A 175 2.01 15.30 -26.00
N TRP A 176 1.06 15.34 -26.95
CA TRP A 176 1.32 15.05 -28.35
C TRP A 176 2.34 16.03 -28.96
N GLU A 177 2.21 17.32 -28.68
CA GLU A 177 3.19 18.35 -29.09
C GLU A 177 4.60 18.10 -28.51
N ARG A 178 4.69 17.40 -27.38
CA ARG A 178 5.94 16.98 -26.71
C ARG A 178 6.40 15.57 -27.12
N GLY A 179 5.81 14.99 -28.17
CA GLY A 179 6.17 13.67 -28.69
C GLY A 179 5.70 12.49 -27.84
N LEU A 180 4.71 12.68 -26.98
CA LEU A 180 4.06 11.61 -26.22
C LEU A 180 2.60 11.45 -26.68
N GLU A 181 2.38 10.54 -27.62
CA GLU A 181 1.06 10.26 -28.16
C GLU A 181 0.32 9.19 -27.33
N ILE A 182 -0.78 9.60 -26.69
CA ILE A 182 -1.73 8.71 -26.05
C ILE A 182 -2.88 8.49 -27.03
N PRO A 183 -3.13 7.25 -27.51
CA PRO A 183 -4.23 6.98 -28.44
C PRO A 183 -5.58 7.43 -27.89
N ASP A 184 -6.45 7.96 -28.76
CA ASP A 184 -7.80 8.43 -28.37
C ASP A 184 -8.65 7.35 -27.71
N GLU A 185 -8.42 6.09 -28.09
CA GLU A 185 -9.08 4.91 -27.52
C GLU A 185 -8.52 4.47 -26.16
N THR A 186 -7.41 5.04 -25.70
CA THR A 186 -6.87 4.76 -24.36
C THR A 186 -7.63 5.59 -23.34
N ILE A 187 -8.14 4.96 -22.29
CA ILE A 187 -8.71 5.64 -21.12
C ILE A 187 -7.96 5.28 -19.85
N PHE A 188 -7.80 6.25 -18.96
CA PHE A 188 -7.25 6.05 -17.62
C PHE A 188 -8.38 5.97 -16.60
N VAL A 189 -8.39 4.94 -15.75
CA VAL A 189 -9.37 4.77 -14.69
C VAL A 189 -8.65 4.74 -13.34
N GLY A 190 -9.04 5.64 -12.45
CA GLY A 190 -8.47 5.73 -11.11
C GLY A 190 -9.03 4.62 -10.22
N ALA A 191 -8.18 3.95 -9.47
CA ALA A 191 -8.57 2.94 -8.49
C ALA A 191 -7.95 3.23 -7.13
N TYR A 192 -8.59 2.72 -6.08
CA TYR A 192 -8.08 2.70 -4.72
C TYR A 192 -8.09 1.26 -4.21
N HIS A 193 -6.92 0.73 -3.85
CA HIS A 193 -6.77 -0.57 -3.20
C HIS A 193 -6.60 -0.37 -1.70
N ASN A 194 -7.50 -0.97 -0.92
CA ASN A 194 -7.36 -1.09 0.51
C ASN A 194 -6.53 -2.34 0.83
N THR A 195 -5.28 -2.15 1.25
CA THR A 195 -4.32 -3.25 1.49
C THR A 195 -4.74 -4.14 2.66
N CYS A 196 -5.55 -3.63 3.60
CA CYS A 196 -5.96 -4.42 4.74
C CYS A 196 -6.98 -5.50 4.36
N ASP A 197 -8.01 -5.16 3.58
CA ASP A 197 -9.11 -6.06 3.22
C ASP A 197 -9.10 -6.52 1.75
N ASP A 198 -8.11 -6.10 0.98
CA ASP A 198 -7.94 -6.34 -0.46
C ASP A 198 -9.07 -5.83 -1.35
N SER A 199 -9.94 -4.94 -0.86
CA SER A 199 -10.96 -4.32 -1.70
C SER A 199 -10.36 -3.28 -2.65
N VAL A 200 -10.88 -3.25 -3.90
CA VAL A 200 -10.54 -2.25 -4.90
C VAL A 200 -11.78 -1.47 -5.30
N THR A 201 -11.72 -0.14 -5.21
CA THR A 201 -12.80 0.76 -5.63
C THR A 201 -12.34 1.63 -6.79
N PHE A 202 -13.14 1.70 -7.85
CA PHE A 202 -12.85 2.50 -9.03
C PHE A 202 -13.56 3.86 -8.99
N SER A 203 -12.97 4.85 -9.64
CA SER A 203 -13.47 6.23 -9.70
C SER A 203 -14.00 6.57 -11.10
N ASP A 204 -15.04 7.42 -11.15
CA ASP A 204 -15.57 8.03 -12.38
C ASP A 204 -16.00 7.01 -13.46
N LEU A 205 -16.59 5.87 -13.05
CA LEU A 205 -17.05 4.80 -13.95
C LEU A 205 -18.10 5.27 -14.96
N ASP A 206 -18.85 6.33 -14.63
CA ASP A 206 -19.83 6.99 -15.52
C ASP A 206 -19.18 7.63 -16.76
N ARG A 207 -17.85 7.80 -16.76
CA ARG A 207 -17.08 8.37 -17.87
C ARG A 207 -16.46 7.32 -18.79
N ILE A 208 -16.60 6.03 -18.49
CA ILE A 208 -16.11 4.97 -19.35
C ILE A 208 -16.97 4.92 -20.62
N PRO A 209 -16.39 5.03 -21.83
CA PRO A 209 -17.15 4.92 -23.07
C PRO A 209 -17.82 3.56 -23.20
N MET A 210 -19.01 3.51 -23.81
CA MET A 210 -19.75 2.25 -24.03
C MET A 210 -18.92 1.18 -24.76
N THR A 211 -17.99 1.60 -25.63
CA THR A 211 -17.06 0.73 -26.35
C THR A 211 -16.06 0.00 -25.46
N HIS A 212 -15.88 0.43 -24.21
CA HIS A 212 -14.87 -0.08 -23.28
C HIS A 212 -15.46 -0.89 -22.12
N ILE A 213 -16.80 -0.96 -21.99
CA ILE A 213 -17.46 -1.61 -20.85
C ILE A 213 -17.04 -3.08 -20.73
N ARG A 214 -17.03 -3.83 -21.84
CA ARG A 214 -16.62 -5.25 -21.81
C ARG A 214 -15.16 -5.44 -21.41
N ASP A 215 -14.28 -4.54 -21.84
CA ASP A 215 -12.87 -4.56 -21.46
C ASP A 215 -12.73 -4.26 -19.97
N PHE A 216 -13.52 -3.30 -19.45
CA PHE A 216 -13.52 -2.92 -18.04
C PHE A 216 -14.07 -4.02 -17.13
N ASP A 217 -15.15 -4.71 -17.53
CA ASP A 217 -15.70 -5.85 -16.78
C ASP A 217 -14.64 -6.94 -16.63
N ARG A 218 -13.92 -7.27 -17.72
CA ARG A 218 -12.82 -8.22 -17.68
C ARG A 218 -11.66 -7.77 -16.78
N VAL A 219 -11.30 -6.48 -16.79
CA VAL A 219 -10.29 -5.93 -15.89
C VAL A 219 -10.73 -6.06 -14.43
N SER A 220 -12.01 -5.78 -14.15
CA SER A 220 -12.59 -5.90 -12.81
C SER A 220 -12.55 -7.35 -12.31
N ASP A 221 -12.87 -8.33 -13.16
CA ASP A 221 -12.79 -9.76 -12.83
C ASP A 221 -11.35 -10.20 -12.53
N VAL A 222 -10.39 -9.77 -13.35
CA VAL A 222 -8.96 -10.10 -13.14
C VAL A 222 -8.44 -9.47 -11.84
N ILE A 223 -8.83 -8.24 -11.52
CA ILE A 223 -8.47 -7.59 -10.26
C ILE A 223 -9.11 -8.33 -9.08
N ALA A 224 -10.37 -8.72 -9.17
CA ALA A 224 -11.03 -9.49 -8.12
C ALA A 224 -10.34 -10.84 -7.85
N GLU A 225 -9.89 -11.52 -8.90
CA GLU A 225 -9.07 -12.73 -8.77
C GLU A 225 -7.70 -12.42 -8.13
N ALA A 226 -7.04 -11.34 -8.53
CA ALA A 226 -5.77 -10.91 -7.94
C ALA A 226 -5.90 -10.62 -6.45
N CYS A 227 -7.00 -9.99 -6.01
CA CYS A 227 -7.30 -9.73 -4.61
C CYS A 227 -7.45 -11.02 -3.79
N GLN A 228 -8.15 -12.03 -4.32
CA GLN A 228 -8.26 -13.35 -3.67
C GLN A 228 -6.90 -14.04 -3.55
N ARG A 229 -6.06 -13.95 -4.60
CA ARG A 229 -4.73 -14.55 -4.63
C ARG A 229 -3.76 -13.84 -3.66
N ASP A 230 -3.79 -12.52 -3.59
CA ASP A 230 -2.98 -11.77 -2.60
C ASP A 230 -3.43 -12.12 -1.19
N ALA A 231 -4.73 -12.03 -0.87
CA ALA A 231 -5.26 -12.39 0.45
C ALA A 231 -4.85 -13.81 0.88
N HIS A 232 -4.88 -14.78 -0.04
CA HIS A 232 -4.44 -16.15 0.21
C HIS A 232 -2.94 -16.24 0.55
N GLU A 233 -2.09 -15.54 -0.22
CA GLU A 233 -0.66 -15.48 0.05
C GLU A 233 -0.34 -14.75 1.37
N ARG A 234 -1.11 -13.71 1.72
CA ARG A 234 -1.01 -13.02 3.02
C ARG A 234 -1.41 -13.92 4.18
N CYS A 235 -2.52 -14.63 4.04
CA CYS A 235 -3.09 -15.45 5.10
C CYS A 235 -2.15 -16.55 5.57
N ARG A 236 -1.24 -17.05 4.73
CA ARG A 236 -0.22 -18.01 5.16
C ARG A 236 0.64 -17.49 6.32
N ARG A 237 0.82 -16.16 6.43
CA ARG A 237 1.60 -15.49 7.49
C ARG A 237 0.79 -15.24 8.76
N PHE A 238 -0.53 -15.19 8.70
CA PHE A 238 -1.35 -14.99 9.89
C PHE A 238 -1.46 -16.29 10.68
N GLU A 239 -1.04 -16.27 11.94
CA GLU A 239 -1.12 -17.45 12.82
C GLU A 239 -2.57 -17.93 12.99
N SER A 240 -3.53 -16.99 13.03
CA SER A 240 -4.96 -17.28 13.15
C SER A 240 -5.64 -17.78 11.87
N ALA A 241 -4.90 -17.89 10.75
CA ALA A 241 -5.43 -18.45 9.51
C ALA A 241 -4.87 -19.85 9.30
N ASP A 242 -5.72 -20.77 8.83
CA ASP A 242 -5.31 -22.12 8.45
C ASP A 242 -4.37 -22.06 7.23
N VAL A 243 -3.26 -22.79 7.24
CA VAL A 243 -2.30 -22.83 6.12
C VAL A 243 -2.87 -23.45 4.84
N SER A 244 -3.98 -24.17 4.96
CA SER A 244 -4.70 -24.83 3.86
C SER A 244 -5.89 -24.02 3.33
N ILE A 245 -6.17 -22.85 3.93
CA ILE A 245 -7.30 -21.95 3.62
C ILE A 245 -7.49 -21.76 2.12
N THR A 246 -8.74 -21.69 1.66
CA THR A 246 -9.01 -21.45 0.23
C THR A 246 -8.83 -19.96 -0.11
N PRO A 247 -8.59 -19.58 -1.39
CA PRO A 247 -8.49 -18.17 -1.75
C PRO A 247 -9.72 -17.31 -1.41
N VAL A 248 -10.91 -17.88 -1.54
CA VAL A 248 -12.16 -17.20 -1.18
C VAL A 248 -12.25 -17.00 0.32
N ASP A 249 -11.97 -18.04 1.10
CA ASP A 249 -12.00 -17.95 2.57
C ASP A 249 -10.88 -17.06 3.11
N ALA A 250 -9.75 -16.98 2.42
CA ALA A 250 -8.66 -16.07 2.77
C ALA A 250 -9.06 -14.61 2.58
N LEU A 251 -9.72 -14.28 1.46
CA LEU A 251 -10.32 -12.96 1.28
C LEU A 251 -11.35 -12.68 2.38
N HIS A 252 -12.15 -13.68 2.74
CA HIS A 252 -13.09 -13.55 3.85
C HIS A 252 -12.44 -13.30 5.20
N HIS A 253 -11.30 -13.95 5.43
CA HIS A 253 -10.51 -13.78 6.64
C HIS A 253 -10.00 -12.34 6.75
N VAL A 254 -9.37 -11.78 5.72
CA VAL A 254 -8.80 -10.43 5.78
C VAL A 254 -9.86 -9.34 5.88
N GLU A 255 -11.00 -9.48 5.20
CA GLU A 255 -12.16 -8.58 5.36
C GLU A 255 -12.74 -8.63 6.79
N SER A 256 -12.72 -9.80 7.44
CA SER A 256 -13.18 -9.92 8.83
C SER A 256 -12.19 -9.27 9.80
N ARG A 257 -10.89 -9.43 9.55
CA ARG A 257 -9.83 -8.84 10.38
C ARG A 257 -9.82 -7.31 10.36
N SER A 258 -10.06 -6.70 9.20
CA SER A 258 -10.06 -5.23 9.07
C SER A 258 -11.17 -4.57 9.90
N GLU A 259 -12.28 -5.30 10.11
CA GLU A 259 -13.47 -4.87 10.83
C GLU A 259 -13.56 -5.39 12.28
N ASP A 260 -12.55 -6.14 12.73
CA ASP A 260 -12.46 -6.65 14.10
C ASP A 260 -11.78 -5.63 15.02
N LEU A 261 -12.53 -5.10 15.98
CA LEU A 261 -12.06 -4.11 16.96
C LEU A 261 -10.95 -4.64 17.89
N SER A 262 -10.89 -5.96 18.08
CA SER A 262 -9.90 -6.62 18.93
C SER A 262 -8.61 -6.95 18.19
N GLN A 263 -8.59 -6.73 16.87
CA GLN A 263 -7.48 -7.15 16.03
C GLN A 263 -6.26 -6.24 16.20
N ALA A 264 -5.24 -6.75 16.91
CA ALA A 264 -3.96 -6.05 17.04
C ALA A 264 -3.14 -6.06 15.73
N ARG A 265 -3.37 -7.06 14.87
CA ARG A 265 -2.66 -7.32 13.60
C ARG A 265 -3.63 -7.28 12.41
N PRO A 266 -4.26 -6.14 12.10
CA PRO A 266 -5.25 -6.09 11.02
C PRO A 266 -4.63 -6.55 9.69
N GLU A 267 -3.38 -6.15 9.47
CA GLU A 267 -2.47 -6.69 8.45
C GLU A 267 -1.02 -6.60 8.95
N TYR A 268 -0.07 -7.10 8.17
CA TYR A 268 1.37 -7.00 8.47
C TYR A 268 2.11 -5.88 7.71
N ASN A 269 1.40 -5.05 6.93
CA ASN A 269 1.96 -3.89 6.26
C ASN A 269 3.25 -4.23 5.46
N HIS A 270 4.37 -3.55 5.71
CA HIS A 270 5.67 -3.77 5.06
C HIS A 270 6.59 -4.73 5.83
N ALA A 271 6.07 -5.49 6.80
CA ALA A 271 6.86 -6.53 7.44
C ALA A 271 7.45 -7.47 6.37
N THR A 272 8.58 -8.07 6.69
CA THR A 272 9.36 -8.95 5.79
C THR A 272 10.03 -8.30 4.56
N ASN A 273 9.90 -6.97 4.38
CA ASN A 273 10.58 -6.27 3.28
C ASN A 273 12.09 -6.58 3.25
N ALA A 274 12.63 -6.82 2.05
CA ALA A 274 14.02 -7.24 1.86
C ALA A 274 14.66 -6.66 0.59
N LEU A 275 13.86 -6.34 -0.44
CA LEU A 275 14.36 -5.99 -1.77
C LEU A 275 13.66 -4.76 -2.34
N CYS A 276 14.39 -3.93 -3.09
CA CYS A 276 13.82 -2.94 -3.99
C CYS A 276 14.44 -3.12 -5.37
N ILE A 277 13.62 -3.42 -6.37
CA ILE A 277 14.09 -3.63 -7.74
C ILE A 277 13.66 -2.44 -8.59
N VAL A 278 14.64 -1.75 -9.19
CA VAL A 278 14.43 -0.62 -10.09
C VAL A 278 14.89 -1.04 -11.48
N GLY A 279 13.95 -1.30 -12.38
CA GLY A 279 14.26 -1.80 -13.71
C GLY A 279 13.04 -2.31 -14.47
N ARG A 280 13.27 -2.90 -15.63
CA ARG A 280 12.18 -3.33 -16.52
C ARG A 280 11.43 -4.51 -15.92
N ARG A 281 10.09 -4.47 -16.00
CA ARG A 281 9.21 -5.55 -15.52
C ARG A 281 9.57 -6.93 -16.08
N GLN A 282 10.09 -6.98 -17.31
CA GLN A 282 10.51 -8.21 -17.99
C GLN A 282 11.63 -8.95 -17.24
N ARG A 283 12.49 -8.24 -16.50
CA ARG A 283 13.59 -8.84 -15.71
C ARG A 283 13.12 -9.65 -14.51
N THR A 284 11.92 -9.33 -14.00
CA THR A 284 11.33 -9.97 -12.80
C THR A 284 10.06 -10.76 -13.13
N GLN A 285 9.71 -10.88 -14.41
CA GLN A 285 8.46 -11.54 -14.81
C GLN A 285 8.58 -13.05 -14.60
N GLY A 286 7.56 -13.61 -13.95
CA GLY A 286 7.58 -15.02 -13.56
C GLY A 286 8.51 -15.32 -12.38
N LEU A 287 9.02 -14.34 -11.64
CA LEU A 287 9.78 -14.58 -10.41
C LEU A 287 8.87 -14.47 -9.18
N PHE A 288 8.85 -15.50 -8.34
CA PHE A 288 8.24 -15.45 -7.01
C PHE A 288 9.18 -14.75 -6.03
N LEU A 289 8.71 -13.68 -5.41
CA LEU A 289 9.50 -12.79 -4.52
C LEU A 289 8.99 -12.78 -3.07
N ASP A 290 8.13 -13.73 -2.71
CA ASP A 290 7.59 -13.94 -1.36
C ASP A 290 6.94 -12.72 -0.69
N ARG A 291 6.44 -11.76 -1.49
CA ARG A 291 5.93 -10.45 -1.06
C ARG A 291 6.95 -9.59 -0.30
N ARG A 292 8.25 -9.79 -0.56
CA ARG A 292 9.37 -9.08 0.10
C ARG A 292 10.00 -7.97 -0.73
N ALA A 293 9.49 -7.74 -1.94
CA ALA A 293 10.07 -6.81 -2.92
C ALA A 293 9.20 -5.60 -3.21
N PHE A 294 9.79 -4.42 -3.15
CA PHE A 294 9.31 -3.23 -3.85
C PHE A 294 9.72 -3.32 -5.33
N LEU A 295 8.81 -3.01 -6.24
CA LEU A 295 9.06 -3.02 -7.67
C LEU A 295 8.83 -1.61 -8.23
N THR A 296 9.85 -1.07 -8.88
CA THR A 296 9.79 0.24 -9.55
C THR A 296 10.19 0.07 -11.01
N SER A 297 9.23 0.30 -11.90
CA SER A 297 9.48 0.24 -13.34
C SER A 297 10.42 1.34 -13.77
N TYR A 298 11.45 0.97 -14.53
CA TYR A 298 12.40 1.87 -15.15
C TYR A 298 12.91 1.20 -16.43
N ASP A 299 13.10 1.96 -17.51
CA ASP A 299 13.71 1.48 -18.75
C ASP A 299 14.97 2.31 -19.07
N PRO A 300 16.18 1.73 -18.91
CA PRO A 300 17.42 2.47 -19.13
C PRO A 300 17.60 2.96 -20.57
N HIS A 301 16.91 2.36 -21.55
CA HIS A 301 17.01 2.80 -22.95
C HIS A 301 16.12 4.01 -23.28
N GLN A 302 15.27 4.43 -22.34
CA GLN A 302 14.42 5.60 -22.48
C GLN A 302 14.93 6.80 -21.65
N ASP A 303 16.04 6.62 -20.94
CA ASP A 303 16.67 7.66 -20.14
C ASP A 303 17.58 8.56 -21.01
N ASP A 304 17.86 9.75 -20.53
CA ASP A 304 18.81 10.66 -21.17
C ASP A 304 20.26 10.32 -20.79
N GLU A 305 21.21 10.98 -21.46
CA GLU A 305 22.66 10.81 -21.21
C GLU A 305 23.05 11.18 -19.77
N GLU A 306 22.25 12.01 -19.11
CA GLU A 306 22.43 12.41 -17.72
C GLU A 306 21.73 11.46 -16.73
N HIS A 307 21.03 10.44 -17.22
CA HIS A 307 20.25 9.49 -16.43
C HIS A 307 19.24 10.19 -15.49
N SER A 308 18.58 11.24 -16.00
CA SER A 308 17.70 12.09 -15.20
C SER A 308 16.45 11.37 -14.72
N ILE A 309 15.96 10.38 -15.48
CA ILE A 309 14.83 9.53 -15.06
C ILE A 309 15.26 8.66 -13.89
N LEU A 310 16.36 7.92 -14.03
CA LEU A 310 16.86 7.06 -12.95
C LEU A 310 17.16 7.86 -11.68
N LEU A 311 17.87 8.98 -11.79
CA LEU A 311 18.17 9.84 -10.65
C LEU A 311 16.88 10.23 -9.90
N ARG A 312 15.85 10.66 -10.63
CA ARG A 312 14.57 11.08 -10.05
C ARG A 312 13.82 9.90 -9.41
N ILE A 313 13.85 8.72 -10.01
CA ILE A 313 13.29 7.51 -9.44
C ILE A 313 14.02 7.16 -8.13
N LEU A 314 15.35 7.13 -8.15
CA LEU A 314 16.16 6.75 -6.98
C LEU A 314 16.07 7.79 -5.85
N GLN A 315 15.92 9.07 -6.16
CA GLN A 315 15.67 10.12 -5.18
C GLN A 315 14.38 9.91 -4.38
N ALA A 316 13.40 9.20 -4.94
CA ALA A 316 12.21 8.78 -4.22
C ALA A 316 12.37 7.37 -3.62
N ALA A 317 12.73 6.38 -4.44
CA ALA A 317 12.74 4.98 -4.06
C ALA A 317 13.77 4.65 -2.96
N VAL A 318 15.00 5.18 -3.07
CA VAL A 318 16.07 4.87 -2.10
C VAL A 318 15.72 5.35 -0.69
N PRO A 319 15.48 6.66 -0.43
CA PRO A 319 15.19 7.10 0.93
C PRO A 319 13.88 6.54 1.48
N VAL A 320 12.85 6.35 0.66
CA VAL A 320 11.57 5.77 1.11
C VAL A 320 11.74 4.31 1.51
N CYS A 321 12.29 3.46 0.63
CA CYS A 321 12.41 2.03 0.92
C CYS A 321 13.46 1.77 2.00
N ALA A 322 14.55 2.57 2.04
CA ALA A 322 15.53 2.52 3.13
C ALA A 322 14.90 2.93 4.47
N GLY A 323 14.11 4.00 4.49
CA GLY A 323 13.42 4.48 5.70
C GLY A 323 12.46 3.42 6.25
N ILE A 324 11.62 2.83 5.39
CA ILE A 324 10.74 1.72 5.77
C ILE A 324 11.57 0.54 6.29
N SER A 325 12.58 0.09 5.54
CA SER A 325 13.41 -1.05 5.97
C SER A 325 14.08 -0.83 7.32
N LEU A 326 14.66 0.36 7.55
CA LEU A 326 15.33 0.69 8.80
C LEU A 326 14.35 0.86 9.97
N GLU A 327 13.16 1.40 9.73
CA GLU A 327 12.10 1.48 10.75
C GLU A 327 11.73 0.09 11.27
N TYR A 328 11.55 -0.87 10.36
CA TYR A 328 11.31 -2.27 10.74
C TYR A 328 12.54 -2.90 11.39
N TYR A 329 13.74 -2.68 10.85
CA TYR A 329 14.99 -3.18 11.41
C TYR A 329 15.15 -2.77 12.88
N PHE A 330 15.14 -1.46 13.16
CA PHE A 330 15.37 -0.95 14.51
C PHE A 330 14.25 -1.35 15.47
N SER A 331 12.99 -1.28 15.03
CA SER A 331 11.84 -1.71 15.84
C SER A 331 11.87 -3.21 16.15
N THR A 332 12.51 -4.02 15.31
CA THR A 332 12.68 -5.46 15.55
C THR A 332 13.84 -5.75 16.51
N VAL A 333 14.97 -5.06 16.33
CA VAL A 333 16.19 -5.24 17.16
C VAL A 333 15.94 -4.83 18.62
N ASP A 334 15.22 -3.74 18.85
CA ASP A 334 14.81 -3.31 20.19
C ASP A 334 13.36 -2.82 20.17
N VAL A 335 12.44 -3.75 20.40
CA VAL A 335 10.99 -3.51 20.42
C VAL A 335 10.59 -2.46 21.46
N THR A 336 11.34 -2.31 22.55
CA THR A 336 11.02 -1.36 23.62
C THR A 336 11.67 0.00 23.38
N GLY A 337 12.95 0.03 23.04
CA GLY A 337 13.74 1.25 22.87
C GLY A 337 13.51 1.94 21.52
N TYR A 338 13.59 1.19 20.42
CA TYR A 338 13.42 1.71 19.07
C TYR A 338 12.03 1.44 18.47
N GLY A 339 11.32 0.45 19.00
CA GLY A 339 9.90 0.22 18.71
C GLY A 339 8.96 1.03 19.62
N CYS A 340 7.72 0.55 19.72
CA CYS A 340 6.75 1.09 20.68
C CYS A 340 6.14 0.05 21.62
N GLY A 341 6.83 -1.06 21.87
CA GLY A 341 6.34 -2.10 22.77
C GLY A 341 5.08 -2.79 22.25
N SER A 342 4.22 -3.24 23.15
CA SER A 342 2.99 -3.93 22.76
C SER A 342 1.88 -2.94 22.41
N LYS A 343 1.16 -3.17 21.30
CA LYS A 343 0.02 -2.36 20.87
C LYS A 343 -1.14 -2.35 21.89
N LEU A 344 -1.29 -3.43 22.65
CA LEU A 344 -2.46 -3.66 23.51
C LEU A 344 -2.68 -2.57 24.57
N PRO A 345 -1.67 -2.13 25.33
CA PRO A 345 -1.80 -1.06 26.32
C PRO A 345 -1.62 0.36 25.76
N HIS A 346 -1.61 0.57 24.43
CA HIS A 346 -1.32 1.89 23.87
C HIS A 346 -2.41 2.93 24.18
N ASN A 347 -1.97 4.10 24.65
CA ASN A 347 -2.78 5.30 24.74
C ASN A 347 -2.28 6.33 23.73
N ILE A 348 -3.20 6.89 22.93
CA ILE A 348 -2.86 7.95 21.97
C ILE A 348 -2.62 9.26 22.74
N THR A 349 -1.44 9.85 22.56
CA THR A 349 -1.05 11.08 23.25
C THR A 349 -0.90 12.21 22.26
N SER A 350 -1.80 13.20 22.33
CA SER A 350 -1.80 14.44 21.53
C SER A 350 -1.76 14.24 20.00
N LEU A 351 -2.12 13.06 19.49
CA LEU A 351 -1.96 12.67 18.08
C LEU A 351 -0.51 12.74 17.58
N LEU A 352 0.48 12.76 18.49
CA LEU A 352 1.91 12.81 18.17
C LEU A 352 2.58 11.44 18.23
N GLY A 353 2.02 10.52 19.01
CA GLY A 353 2.51 9.16 19.17
C GLY A 353 1.72 8.43 20.25
N VAL A 354 2.29 7.33 20.75
CA VAL A 354 1.65 6.47 21.75
C VAL A 354 2.46 6.39 23.04
N MET A 355 1.76 6.24 24.16
CA MET A 355 2.32 5.79 25.43
C MET A 355 1.95 4.33 25.67
N GLU A 356 2.84 3.57 26.28
CA GLU A 356 2.60 2.19 26.68
C GLU A 356 2.09 2.16 28.14
N GLY A 357 0.83 1.78 28.32
CA GLY A 357 0.18 1.75 29.63
C GLY A 357 -0.16 3.14 30.16
N ALA A 358 -0.28 3.26 31.48
CA ALA A 358 -0.70 4.50 32.14
C ALA A 358 0.43 5.54 32.25
N THR A 359 1.69 5.11 32.16
CA THR A 359 2.87 5.99 32.32
C THR A 359 4.05 5.39 31.55
N SER A 360 4.49 6.10 30.50
CA SER A 360 5.71 5.81 29.75
C SER A 360 6.19 7.06 29.03
N ASP A 361 7.40 7.03 28.47
CA ASP A 361 7.80 8.00 27.45
C ASP A 361 6.95 7.84 26.18
N LEU A 362 6.95 8.86 25.33
CA LEU A 362 6.35 8.79 23.99
C LEU A 362 7.16 7.81 23.12
N ARG A 363 6.47 6.87 22.47
CA ARG A 363 7.10 5.84 21.65
C ARG A 363 6.80 6.07 20.15
N PRO A 364 7.80 6.38 19.31
CA PRO A 364 7.59 6.72 17.90
C PRO A 364 7.75 5.54 16.92
N GLY A 365 8.29 4.39 17.35
CA GLY A 365 8.56 3.25 16.47
C GLY A 365 7.36 2.33 16.23
N LEU A 366 7.61 1.16 15.63
CA LEU A 366 6.56 0.17 15.34
C LEU A 366 6.29 -0.75 16.53
N SER A 367 5.04 -1.20 16.64
CA SER A 367 4.63 -2.12 17.72
C SER A 367 5.16 -3.53 17.47
N ALA A 368 5.33 -4.31 18.54
CA ALA A 368 5.73 -5.72 18.48
C ALA A 368 4.91 -6.53 17.46
N GLN A 369 3.59 -6.27 17.40
CA GLN A 369 2.66 -6.96 16.50
C GLN A 369 2.89 -6.64 15.02
N MET A 370 3.55 -5.53 14.68
CA MET A 370 3.90 -5.17 13.31
C MET A 370 5.22 -5.78 12.85
N VAL A 371 6.11 -6.11 13.79
CA VAL A 371 7.48 -6.53 13.48
C VAL A 371 7.79 -7.99 13.83
N GLU A 372 6.89 -8.69 14.53
CA GLU A 372 7.09 -10.08 14.99
C GLU A 372 7.47 -11.09 13.91
N ILE A 373 7.12 -10.83 12.64
CA ILE A 373 7.44 -11.70 11.50
C ILE A 373 8.61 -11.18 10.65
N HIS A 374 9.24 -10.07 11.03
CA HIS A 374 10.29 -9.42 10.26
C HIS A 374 11.67 -9.92 10.71
N GLU A 375 12.52 -10.24 9.74
CA GLU A 375 13.94 -10.48 9.97
C GLU A 375 14.65 -9.12 9.92
N PRO A 376 15.41 -8.70 10.96
CA PRO A 376 16.09 -7.41 10.97
C PRO A 376 17.25 -7.42 9.98
N MET A 377 16.96 -7.08 8.72
CA MET A 377 17.92 -7.01 7.64
C MET A 377 17.93 -5.65 6.95
N ARG A 378 19.07 -5.29 6.38
CA ARG A 378 19.23 -4.09 5.54
C ARG A 378 18.76 -4.43 4.13
N ILE A 379 17.80 -3.66 3.61
CA ILE A 379 17.25 -3.83 2.26
C ILE A 379 18.34 -3.82 1.17
N LEU A 380 18.17 -4.68 0.18
CA LEU A 380 18.99 -4.73 -1.03
C LEU A 380 18.29 -4.03 -2.20
N PHE A 381 18.95 -3.03 -2.77
CA PHE A 381 18.55 -2.42 -4.03
C PHE A 381 19.18 -3.17 -5.20
N ILE A 382 18.37 -3.58 -6.16
CA ILE A 382 18.81 -4.16 -7.44
C ILE A 382 18.39 -3.18 -8.53
N ILE A 383 19.36 -2.49 -9.13
CA ILE A 383 19.10 -1.40 -10.07
C ILE A 383 19.62 -1.79 -11.45
N GLU A 384 18.77 -1.70 -12.47
CA GLU A 384 19.14 -1.94 -13.86
C GLU A 384 19.91 -0.72 -14.41
N ALA A 385 21.23 -0.70 -14.22
CA ALA A 385 22.13 0.40 -14.58
C ALA A 385 23.60 -0.06 -14.65
N THR A 386 24.48 0.75 -15.24
CA THR A 386 25.93 0.50 -15.19
C THR A 386 26.58 1.13 -13.96
N ALA A 387 27.81 0.73 -13.66
CA ALA A 387 28.58 1.29 -12.55
C ALA A 387 28.84 2.80 -12.74
N GLU A 388 29.13 3.22 -13.97
CA GLU A 388 29.37 4.61 -14.34
C GLU A 388 28.12 5.47 -14.08
N THR A 389 26.95 5.00 -14.53
CA THR A 389 25.66 5.64 -14.26
C THR A 389 25.43 5.79 -12.76
N MET A 390 25.66 4.73 -11.99
CA MET A 390 25.42 4.76 -10.55
C MET A 390 26.41 5.67 -9.80
N HIS A 391 27.69 5.69 -10.18
CA HIS A 391 28.67 6.63 -9.63
C HIS A 391 28.23 8.09 -9.88
N SER A 392 27.84 8.42 -11.11
CA SER A 392 27.31 9.75 -11.45
C SER A 392 26.10 10.15 -10.60
N ILE A 393 25.20 9.20 -10.30
CA ILE A 393 24.05 9.45 -9.42
C ILE A 393 24.50 9.67 -7.97
N MET A 394 25.41 8.86 -7.45
CA MET A 394 25.94 8.97 -6.10
C MET A 394 26.75 10.25 -5.87
N ASP A 395 27.32 10.84 -6.92
CA ASP A 395 28.02 12.12 -6.87
C ASP A 395 27.04 13.31 -6.89
N ARG A 396 25.87 13.14 -7.53
CA ARG A 396 24.82 14.18 -7.62
C ARG A 396 23.79 14.13 -6.49
N SER A 397 23.80 13.07 -5.66
CA SER A 397 22.87 12.91 -4.54
C SER A 397 23.57 12.42 -3.27
N ASP A 398 23.89 13.35 -2.37
CA ASP A 398 24.49 13.06 -1.07
C ASP A 398 23.68 12.08 -0.23
N VAL A 399 22.34 12.17 -0.28
CA VAL A 399 21.45 11.28 0.48
C VAL A 399 21.61 9.83 0.02
N ILE A 400 21.56 9.59 -1.29
CA ILE A 400 21.76 8.25 -1.88
C ILE A 400 23.18 7.75 -1.57
N SER A 401 24.18 8.61 -1.79
CA SER A 401 25.60 8.31 -1.53
C SER A 401 25.83 7.86 -0.09
N ARG A 402 25.28 8.59 0.89
CA ARG A 402 25.45 8.29 2.32
C ARG A 402 24.74 7.01 2.73
N LEU A 403 23.56 6.71 2.20
CA LEU A 403 22.86 5.47 2.53
C LEU A 403 23.65 4.25 2.04
N ILE A 404 24.22 4.32 0.84
CA ILE A 404 24.99 3.21 0.25
C ILE A 404 26.38 3.10 0.87
N LYS A 405 27.16 4.20 0.93
CA LYS A 405 28.55 4.18 1.40
C LYS A 405 28.69 3.85 2.89
N ASN A 406 27.73 4.24 3.72
CA ASN A 406 27.70 3.86 5.14
C ASN A 406 26.98 2.52 5.37
N GLU A 407 26.66 1.80 4.29
CA GLU A 407 25.99 0.51 4.32
C GLU A 407 24.66 0.53 5.09
N TRP A 408 23.91 1.63 5.08
CA TRP A 408 22.53 1.60 5.60
C TRP A 408 21.61 0.75 4.73
N VAL A 409 21.99 0.57 3.46
CA VAL A 409 21.35 -0.29 2.47
C VAL A 409 22.42 -1.05 1.69
N GLN A 410 22.02 -2.15 1.04
CA GLN A 410 22.87 -2.88 0.11
C GLN A 410 22.54 -2.50 -1.33
N LEU A 411 23.51 -2.61 -2.24
CA LEU A 411 23.34 -2.24 -3.65
C LEU A 411 23.94 -3.30 -4.57
N ALA A 412 23.13 -3.72 -5.53
CA ALA A 412 23.51 -4.49 -6.69
C ALA A 412 23.06 -3.77 -7.97
N LEU A 413 23.88 -3.85 -9.01
CA LEU A 413 23.58 -3.35 -10.34
C LEU A 413 23.39 -4.52 -11.28
N GLN A 414 22.27 -4.54 -12.01
CA GLN A 414 22.04 -5.45 -13.12
C GLN A 414 22.36 -4.72 -14.42
N ASP A 415 23.26 -5.28 -15.22
CA ASP A 415 23.65 -4.70 -16.49
C ASP A 415 22.45 -4.61 -17.46
N PRO A 416 22.18 -3.45 -18.09
CA PRO A 416 21.04 -3.25 -18.99
C PRO A 416 21.00 -4.20 -20.19
N ASP A 417 22.15 -4.67 -20.68
CA ASP A 417 22.24 -5.43 -21.93
C ASP A 417 22.64 -6.90 -21.73
N SER A 418 22.90 -7.32 -20.49
CA SER A 418 23.30 -8.68 -20.16
C SER A 418 22.65 -9.19 -18.87
N SER A 419 23.14 -10.33 -18.36
CA SER A 419 22.73 -10.92 -17.08
C SER A 419 23.78 -10.72 -15.99
N LYS A 420 24.81 -9.91 -16.25
CA LYS A 420 25.86 -9.63 -15.27
C LYS A 420 25.31 -8.79 -14.13
N ILE A 421 25.75 -9.11 -12.92
CA ILE A 421 25.41 -8.36 -11.72
C ILE A 421 26.71 -7.88 -11.06
N LEU A 422 26.74 -6.63 -10.61
CA LEU A 422 27.80 -6.06 -9.80
C LEU A 422 27.27 -5.77 -8.39
N LEU A 423 28.00 -6.15 -7.36
CA LEU A 423 27.71 -5.82 -5.96
C LEU A 423 28.59 -4.67 -5.51
N PHE A 424 28.00 -3.71 -4.80
CA PHE A 424 28.75 -2.64 -4.16
C PHE A 424 29.27 -3.11 -2.80
N THR A 425 30.58 -3.26 -2.66
CA THR A 425 31.24 -3.72 -1.43
C THR A 425 32.49 -2.90 -1.16
N ASN A 426 32.69 -2.43 0.07
CA ASN A 426 33.87 -1.65 0.48
C ASN A 426 34.16 -0.45 -0.44
N GLY A 427 33.13 0.20 -0.98
CA GLY A 427 33.29 1.37 -1.84
C GLY A 427 33.45 1.07 -3.34
N GLU A 428 33.45 -0.20 -3.76
CA GLU A 428 33.71 -0.61 -5.14
C GLU A 428 32.62 -1.56 -5.67
N PHE A 429 32.38 -1.51 -6.98
CA PHE A 429 31.54 -2.51 -7.67
C PHE A 429 32.38 -3.74 -8.05
N ARG A 430 31.93 -4.92 -7.60
CA ARG A 430 32.58 -6.20 -7.88
C ARG A 430 31.61 -7.17 -8.54
N PRO A 431 32.05 -7.99 -9.51
CA PRO A 431 31.21 -9.02 -10.10
C PRO A 431 30.61 -9.94 -9.05
N TYR A 432 29.30 -10.18 -9.14
CA TYR A 432 28.62 -11.19 -8.34
C TYR A 432 28.74 -12.56 -9.03
N GLU A 433 29.20 -13.54 -8.28
CA GLU A 433 29.18 -14.95 -8.68
C GLU A 433 28.02 -15.64 -7.95
N PRO A 434 27.01 -16.15 -8.67
CA PRO A 434 25.87 -16.78 -8.03
C PRO A 434 26.25 -18.11 -7.39
N GLU A 435 25.73 -18.36 -6.19
CA GLU A 435 25.91 -19.65 -5.50
C GLU A 435 25.24 -20.82 -6.23
N THR A 436 24.19 -20.52 -7.00
CA THR A 436 23.47 -21.48 -7.84
C THR A 436 22.95 -20.81 -9.11
N HIS A 437 22.99 -21.54 -10.22
CA HIS A 437 22.33 -21.18 -11.48
C HIS A 437 20.95 -21.82 -11.63
N GLU A 438 20.55 -22.68 -10.69
CA GLU A 438 19.27 -23.38 -10.68
C GLU A 438 18.34 -22.75 -9.67
N VAL A 439 17.15 -22.38 -10.13
CA VAL A 439 16.05 -21.88 -9.29
C VAL A 439 14.86 -22.83 -9.48
N PRO A 440 14.15 -23.23 -8.40
CA PRO A 440 12.97 -24.08 -8.50
C PRO A 440 11.95 -23.53 -9.50
N VAL A 441 11.38 -24.40 -10.33
CA VAL A 441 10.35 -24.03 -11.31
C VAL A 441 9.01 -24.65 -10.91
N VAL A 442 7.96 -23.83 -10.83
CA VAL A 442 6.60 -24.26 -10.47
C VAL A 442 5.57 -23.73 -11.47
N SER A 443 4.40 -24.38 -11.53
CA SER A 443 3.29 -23.97 -12.40
C SER A 443 2.60 -22.67 -11.97
N SER A 444 2.52 -22.42 -10.67
CA SER A 444 1.90 -21.21 -10.10
C SER A 444 2.55 -20.81 -8.78
N SER A 445 2.44 -19.54 -8.38
CA SER A 445 2.96 -19.08 -7.09
C SER A 445 2.33 -19.84 -5.91
N LYS A 446 1.03 -20.16 -6.02
CA LYS A 446 0.30 -20.96 -5.03
C LYS A 446 0.95 -22.33 -4.79
N ASP A 447 1.44 -22.98 -5.83
CA ASP A 447 2.07 -24.31 -5.71
C ASP A 447 3.41 -24.24 -4.97
N TRP A 448 4.03 -23.05 -4.92
CA TRP A 448 5.27 -22.81 -4.19
C TRP A 448 5.02 -22.47 -2.71
N TYR A 449 4.06 -21.59 -2.40
CA TYR A 449 3.90 -21.11 -1.02
C TYR A 449 2.86 -21.84 -0.17
N ARG A 450 1.94 -22.60 -0.77
CA ARG A 450 0.82 -23.20 -0.02
C ARG A 450 1.32 -24.19 1.03
N GLY A 451 0.75 -24.11 2.23
CA GLY A 451 1.15 -24.96 3.36
C GLY A 451 2.41 -24.50 4.09
N TRP A 452 2.97 -23.34 3.73
CA TRP A 452 4.20 -22.82 4.35
C TRP A 452 4.01 -21.42 4.93
N ARG A 453 4.38 -21.26 6.22
CA ARG A 453 4.29 -19.97 6.92
C ARG A 453 5.54 -19.13 6.78
N HIS A 454 6.72 -19.72 6.92
CA HIS A 454 7.99 -18.98 7.00
C HIS A 454 8.42 -18.40 5.65
N HIS A 455 9.57 -17.74 5.65
CA HIS A 455 10.13 -17.19 4.42
C HIS A 455 10.40 -18.31 3.42
N LEU A 456 10.15 -18.01 2.15
CA LEU A 456 10.46 -18.90 1.05
C LEU A 456 11.52 -18.26 0.16
N GLY A 457 12.36 -19.12 -0.41
CA GLY A 457 13.27 -18.71 -1.46
C GLY A 457 12.53 -18.35 -2.75
N PHE A 458 13.29 -17.85 -3.72
CA PHE A 458 12.78 -17.52 -5.04
C PHE A 458 12.37 -18.78 -5.82
N ALA A 459 11.40 -18.62 -6.71
CA ALA A 459 10.99 -19.66 -7.66
C ALA A 459 10.61 -19.03 -9.01
N THR A 460 10.85 -19.74 -10.10
CA THR A 460 10.34 -19.38 -11.42
C THR A 460 8.94 -19.95 -11.62
N ILE A 461 7.99 -19.08 -11.95
CA ILE A 461 6.62 -19.42 -12.30
C ILE A 461 6.53 -19.61 -13.81
N SER A 462 6.28 -20.85 -14.23
CA SER A 462 6.13 -21.23 -15.64
C SER A 462 4.86 -22.06 -15.80
N PRO A 463 3.79 -21.55 -16.44
CA PRO A 463 2.52 -22.27 -16.59
C PRO A 463 2.62 -23.60 -17.33
N THR A 464 3.68 -23.79 -18.13
CA THR A 464 3.99 -25.02 -18.88
C THR A 464 4.77 -26.05 -18.08
N ALA A 465 5.23 -25.72 -16.87
CA ALA A 465 5.90 -26.69 -16.01
C ALA A 465 4.90 -27.76 -15.54
N MET A 466 5.22 -29.04 -15.77
CA MET A 466 4.55 -30.13 -15.07
C MET A 466 4.80 -29.94 -13.57
N THR A 467 3.79 -30.18 -12.74
CA THR A 467 3.86 -30.11 -11.27
C THR A 467 4.89 -31.12 -10.74
N ALA A 468 6.16 -30.78 -10.80
CA ALA A 468 7.19 -31.43 -10.02
C ALA A 468 6.94 -31.05 -8.56
N SER A 469 6.90 -32.03 -7.66
CA SER A 469 6.94 -31.73 -6.22
C SER A 469 8.22 -30.94 -5.97
N PRO A 470 8.15 -29.67 -5.53
CA PRO A 470 9.36 -28.92 -5.27
C PRO A 470 10.16 -29.66 -4.19
N THR A 471 11.46 -29.85 -4.42
CA THR A 471 12.41 -30.09 -3.33
C THR A 471 12.40 -28.82 -2.47
N ARG A 472 11.64 -28.88 -1.38
CA ARG A 472 11.40 -27.77 -0.45
C ARG A 472 12.69 -27.46 0.31
N PRO A 473 12.95 -26.19 0.67
CA PRO A 473 14.03 -25.86 1.60
C PRO A 473 13.82 -26.63 2.91
N VAL A 474 14.86 -27.29 3.39
CA VAL A 474 14.87 -27.93 4.71
C VAL A 474 14.79 -26.83 5.76
N GLU A 475 13.92 -27.00 6.77
CA GLU A 475 13.90 -26.15 7.95
C GLU A 475 15.30 -26.12 8.56
N THR A 476 15.99 -25.00 8.47
CA THR A 476 17.05 -24.70 9.44
C THR A 476 16.34 -24.25 10.71
N GLU A 477 16.06 -25.21 11.60
CA GLU A 477 15.76 -24.92 13.01
C GLU A 477 16.95 -24.14 13.60
N SER A 478 16.88 -22.81 13.56
CA SER A 478 17.61 -21.98 14.51
C SER A 478 16.88 -22.08 15.85
N ALA A 479 17.05 -23.21 16.54
CA ALA A 479 16.69 -23.35 17.94
C ALA A 479 17.68 -22.51 18.78
N GLU A 480 17.48 -21.19 18.81
CA GLU A 480 18.04 -20.37 19.88
C GLU A 480 17.07 -20.38 21.07
N THR A 481 17.41 -21.24 22.03
CA THR A 481 16.85 -21.28 23.37
C THR A 481 16.88 -19.90 24.01
N ASN A 482 15.70 -19.40 24.36
CA ASN A 482 15.48 -18.20 25.17
C ASN A 482 16.14 -18.34 26.56
N PRO A 483 17.18 -17.57 26.93
CA PRO A 483 17.77 -17.63 28.26
C PRO A 483 17.07 -16.59 29.15
N ALA A 484 15.83 -16.87 29.53
CA ALA A 484 15.08 -16.00 30.45
C ALA A 484 14.32 -16.79 31.53
N GLU A 485 14.86 -17.92 31.98
CA GLU A 485 14.41 -18.60 33.21
C GLU A 485 15.58 -19.29 33.92
N SER A 486 16.52 -18.51 34.47
CA SER A 486 17.22 -18.91 35.70
C SER A 486 17.95 -17.72 36.31
N GLN A 487 17.95 -17.67 37.66
CA GLN A 487 18.53 -16.66 38.56
C GLN A 487 17.54 -15.53 38.93
N GLY A 488 17.08 -15.38 40.17
CA GLY A 488 17.55 -15.97 41.41
C GLY A 488 16.50 -15.99 42.52
N ALA A 489 16.33 -17.18 43.09
CA ALA A 489 16.03 -17.35 44.50
C ALA A 489 17.32 -17.85 45.16
N ARG A 490 17.95 -17.02 46.00
CA ARG A 490 18.64 -17.39 47.27
C ARG A 490 19.45 -16.21 47.81
N SER A 491 19.29 -16.05 49.13
CA SER A 491 19.92 -15.17 50.13
C SER A 491 19.70 -13.68 49.99
#